data_AF-A0A2G9H9Y2-F1
#
_entry.id   AF-A0A2G9H9Y2-F1
#
_cell.length_a   1.000
_cell.length_b   1.000
_cell.length_c   1.000
_cell.angle_alpha   90.00
_cell.angle_beta   90.00
_cell.angle_gamma   90.00
#
_symmetry.space_group_name_H-M   'P 1'
#
loop_
_entity.id
_entity.type
_entity.pdbx_description
1 polymer ?
#
loop_
_entity_poly.entity_id
_entity_poly.type
_entity_poly.pdbx_seq_one_letter_code
_entity_poly.pdbx_strand_id
1 'polypeptide(L)'
;MLEKISFVFTLFYSTSSALNSTKQIYKNNKFHPRPINPISFTHQCGNLHKQVYQIPNIKPSFTELNMENIWVLAFFLPIFVSTEASMIVGGGVGIGVGGGIGSAGGGGGGGGVWIGGGINPPTPPSSNLNMIYTALQTWKSAIADDPLGVLNSWVGPNVCSYKGVFCSETRDFIGNPVGTVVSAIDLNHANLQGTLVKELCFLTELSILHLNSNRFSGGVPLSFRQLESLTELDLSNNHFSGPFPTPILYIPNLVYLDLRFNTFSGPIPPELFNKKLDAIFLNNNLFTGQLPDNLGNSPASVINLANNKFTGTIPFSLSYMGIKEILFLNNQLTGCIPEGVGMWTDLQVLDVSSNSLMGHLPDSLSCLSSIEVLNLAHNKLSGDLSDLVCSLRNLLNLSVAANFFSGISQDCNKLSFRNVGFDFSLNCIPGKEMQRPEPDCSLVPGDGLSCLRIISPKPIVCVGILGAQLSANSTP
;
A
#
# COMPACT_ATOMS: atom_id res chain seq x y z
N MET A 1 5.35 5.96 -27.59
CA MET A 1 6.09 4.68 -27.66
C MET A 1 7.42 4.70 -26.90
N LEU A 2 7.99 5.88 -26.57
CA LEU A 2 9.21 6.00 -25.75
C LEU A 2 9.00 6.34 -24.26
N GLU A 3 7.79 6.72 -23.83
CA GLU A 3 7.54 7.07 -22.41
C GLU A 3 7.12 5.90 -21.49
N LYS A 4 6.60 4.80 -22.03
CA LYS A 4 6.30 3.59 -21.23
C LYS A 4 7.53 2.71 -20.93
N ILE A 5 8.67 2.99 -21.57
CA ILE A 5 9.93 2.23 -21.40
C ILE A 5 10.79 2.81 -20.25
N SER A 6 10.54 4.05 -19.82
CA SER A 6 11.36 4.70 -18.80
C SER A 6 11.20 4.11 -17.39
N PHE A 7 10.09 3.44 -17.08
CA PHE A 7 9.89 2.80 -15.76
C PHE A 7 10.63 1.47 -15.63
N VAL A 8 10.96 0.81 -16.75
CA VAL A 8 11.67 -0.48 -16.77
C VAL A 8 13.20 -0.28 -16.75
N PHE A 9 13.73 0.85 -17.22
CA PHE A 9 15.18 1.08 -17.29
C PHE A 9 15.83 1.59 -15.98
N THR A 10 15.08 2.20 -15.06
CA THR A 10 15.64 2.69 -13.78
C THR A 10 15.98 1.56 -12.79
N LEU A 11 15.59 0.31 -13.07
CA LEU A 11 15.96 -0.86 -12.28
C LEU A 11 17.27 -1.54 -12.72
N PHE A 12 17.96 -1.05 -13.76
CA PHE A 12 19.14 -1.72 -14.34
C PHE A 12 20.52 -1.13 -14.00
N TYR A 13 20.62 -0.09 -13.15
CA TYR A 13 21.92 0.43 -12.70
C TYR A 13 21.94 0.73 -11.20
N SER A 14 22.39 -0.24 -10.41
CA SER A 14 23.16 -0.01 -9.17
C SER A 14 23.64 -1.34 -8.58
N THR A 15 24.65 -1.94 -9.19
CA THR A 15 25.54 -2.89 -8.50
C THR A 15 26.82 -2.17 -8.10
N SER A 16 27.24 -2.39 -6.86
CA SER A 16 28.56 -2.09 -6.26
C SER A 16 28.65 -0.83 -5.39
N SER A 17 28.46 -0.99 -4.08
CA SER A 17 29.47 -0.66 -3.05
C SER A 17 28.88 -0.70 -1.64
N ALA A 18 28.90 -1.85 -0.96
CA ALA A 18 28.79 -1.91 0.51
C ALA A 18 29.17 -3.30 1.05
N LEU A 19 30.41 -3.73 0.83
CA LEU A 19 31.05 -4.75 1.66
C LEU A 19 32.28 -4.12 2.31
N ASN A 20 32.10 -3.56 3.51
CA ASN A 20 33.09 -3.69 4.57
C ASN A 20 32.55 -3.18 5.90
N SER A 21 32.82 -3.95 6.95
CA SER A 21 32.75 -3.60 8.38
C SER A 21 31.45 -3.98 9.11
N THR A 22 31.35 -5.25 9.51
CA THR A 22 30.70 -5.61 10.77
C THR A 22 31.41 -6.81 11.38
N LYS A 23 32.40 -6.54 12.24
CA LYS A 23 32.94 -7.50 13.19
C LYS A 23 33.16 -6.78 14.52
N GLN A 24 32.74 -7.45 15.58
CA GLN A 24 32.87 -7.12 17.01
C GLN A 24 31.88 -6.06 17.53
N ILE A 25 30.90 -6.48 18.33
CA ILE A 25 31.00 -6.64 19.79
C ILE A 25 29.73 -7.38 20.27
N TYR A 26 29.90 -8.62 20.69
CA TYR A 26 29.00 -9.31 21.62
C TYR A 26 29.84 -9.62 22.86
N LYS A 27 29.46 -9.06 24.01
CA LYS A 27 29.72 -9.68 25.32
C LYS A 27 28.83 -9.05 26.39
N ASN A 28 28.08 -9.95 27.05
CA ASN A 28 27.53 -9.88 28.40
C ASN A 28 26.38 -8.91 28.66
N ASN A 29 25.17 -9.46 28.87
CA ASN A 29 24.58 -9.51 30.22
C ASN A 29 23.38 -10.47 30.28
N LYS A 30 23.41 -11.35 31.29
CA LYS A 30 22.29 -12.20 31.72
C LYS A 30 21.30 -11.35 32.51
N PHE A 31 20.01 -11.43 32.22
CA PHE A 31 18.95 -10.97 33.11
C PHE A 31 17.90 -12.08 33.31
N HIS A 32 17.61 -12.39 34.57
CA HIS A 32 16.55 -13.30 35.01
C HIS A 32 15.17 -12.63 34.89
N PRO A 33 14.09 -13.39 34.59
CA PRO A 33 12.75 -12.84 34.48
C PRO A 33 12.12 -12.62 35.87
N ARG A 34 11.45 -11.47 36.05
CA ARG A 34 10.47 -11.26 37.14
C ARG A 34 9.06 -11.17 36.53
N PRO A 35 8.02 -11.65 37.25
CA PRO A 35 6.66 -11.70 36.74
C PRO A 35 6.04 -10.30 36.61
N ILE A 36 5.32 -10.10 35.51
CA ILE A 36 4.61 -8.87 35.15
C ILE A 36 3.21 -8.94 35.79
N ASN A 37 2.89 -7.97 36.66
CA ASN A 37 1.52 -7.72 37.11
C ASN A 37 0.74 -6.94 36.02
N PRO A 38 -0.59 -7.10 35.94
CA PRO A 38 -1.38 -6.48 34.88
C PRO A 38 -1.40 -4.95 35.04
N ILE A 39 -0.96 -4.24 34.01
CA ILE A 39 -1.04 -2.77 33.94
C ILE A 39 -2.45 -2.41 33.44
N SER A 40 -3.15 -1.61 34.24
CA SER A 40 -4.41 -0.96 33.90
C SER A 40 -4.22 0.00 32.72
N PHE A 41 -4.98 -0.18 31.65
CA PHE A 41 -4.97 0.70 30.48
C PHE A 41 -5.75 1.98 30.79
N THR A 42 -5.05 3.11 30.89
CA THR A 42 -5.69 4.43 30.84
C THR A 42 -6.00 4.79 29.38
N HIS A 43 -7.30 4.96 29.08
CA HIS A 43 -7.80 5.52 27.82
C HIS A 43 -7.16 6.89 27.57
N GLN A 44 -6.40 7.06 26.48
CA GLN A 44 -5.62 8.29 26.23
C GLN A 44 -5.94 9.07 24.94
N CYS A 45 -6.92 8.65 24.14
CA CYS A 45 -7.60 9.56 23.22
C CYS A 45 -9.09 9.46 23.51
N GLY A 46 -9.66 10.53 24.06
CA GLY A 46 -11.00 10.54 24.64
C GLY A 46 -12.06 10.19 23.61
N ASN A 47 -12.92 9.23 23.94
CA ASN A 47 -14.19 9.02 23.25
C ASN A 47 -15.04 10.28 23.46
N LEU A 48 -15.16 11.13 22.44
CA LEU A 48 -16.38 11.91 22.27
C LEU A 48 -17.45 10.91 21.84
N HIS A 49 -18.25 10.46 22.80
CA HIS A 49 -19.43 9.65 22.57
C HIS A 49 -20.27 10.24 21.43
N LYS A 50 -20.22 9.66 20.23
CA LYS A 50 -21.41 9.64 19.36
C LYS A 50 -22.37 8.66 20.03
N GLN A 51 -23.41 9.17 20.70
CA GLN A 51 -24.54 8.36 21.11
C GLN A 51 -25.14 7.73 19.84
N VAL A 52 -24.87 6.44 19.64
CA VAL A 52 -25.63 5.63 18.71
C VAL A 52 -27.00 5.43 19.34
N TYR A 53 -27.99 6.19 18.88
CA TYR A 53 -29.38 5.82 19.11
C TYR A 53 -29.64 4.50 18.38
N GLN A 54 -29.89 3.43 19.14
CA GLN A 54 -30.46 2.20 18.60
C GLN A 54 -31.86 2.53 18.05
N ILE A 55 -32.00 2.53 16.72
CA ILE A 55 -33.30 2.45 16.05
C ILE A 55 -33.55 0.95 15.79
N PRO A 56 -34.70 0.39 16.18
CA PRO A 56 -34.99 -1.03 15.93
C PRO A 56 -35.22 -1.32 14.45
N ASN A 57 -34.65 -2.46 14.01
CA ASN A 57 -34.94 -3.24 12.81
C ASN A 57 -35.98 -2.69 11.83
N ILE A 58 -35.51 -2.16 10.70
CA ILE A 58 -36.26 -2.07 9.45
C ILE A 58 -35.46 -2.82 8.39
N LYS A 59 -36.03 -3.90 7.84
CA LYS A 59 -35.49 -4.62 6.68
C LYS A 59 -35.46 -3.69 5.47
N PRO A 60 -34.34 -3.49 4.77
CA PRO A 60 -34.37 -2.95 3.42
C PRO A 60 -34.55 -4.11 2.41
N SER A 61 -35.67 -4.07 1.69
CA SER A 61 -35.82 -4.74 0.41
C SER A 61 -34.98 -3.99 -0.63
N PHE A 62 -33.89 -4.58 -1.10
CA PHE A 62 -33.14 -4.04 -2.24
C PHE A 62 -33.77 -4.54 -3.54
N THR A 63 -34.23 -3.59 -4.35
CA THR A 63 -34.40 -3.76 -5.79
C THR A 63 -33.12 -3.28 -6.46
N GLU A 64 -32.65 -4.06 -7.43
CA GLU A 64 -31.47 -3.80 -8.25
C GLU A 64 -31.59 -2.44 -8.96
N LEU A 65 -30.52 -1.64 -8.88
CA LEU A 65 -30.26 -0.58 -9.84
C LEU A 65 -28.88 -0.81 -10.46
N ASN A 66 -28.96 -1.19 -11.73
CA ASN A 66 -27.88 -1.32 -12.68
C ASN A 66 -27.27 0.06 -12.96
N MET A 67 -25.95 0.20 -12.88
CA MET A 67 -25.28 1.41 -13.35
C MET A 67 -24.01 1.04 -14.12
N GLU A 68 -24.12 1.11 -15.44
CA GLU A 68 -23.02 1.07 -16.38
C GLU A 68 -22.19 2.37 -16.36
N ASN A 69 -20.88 2.21 -16.56
CA ASN A 69 -19.94 3.09 -17.26
C ASN A 69 -19.98 4.61 -17.02
N ILE A 70 -19.03 5.14 -16.24
CA ILE A 70 -18.43 6.47 -16.50
C ILE A 70 -16.92 6.43 -16.26
N TRP A 71 -16.19 6.84 -17.29
CA TRP A 71 -14.73 6.98 -17.38
C TRP A 71 -14.20 8.18 -16.58
N VAL A 72 -13.08 8.02 -15.87
CA VAL A 72 -12.16 9.14 -15.57
C VAL A 72 -10.72 8.70 -15.76
N LEU A 73 -10.08 9.30 -16.76
CA LEU A 73 -8.64 9.27 -17.02
C LEU A 73 -7.93 10.14 -15.97
N ALA A 74 -6.98 9.58 -15.22
CA ALA A 74 -5.99 10.36 -14.50
C ALA A 74 -4.60 10.10 -15.12
N PHE A 75 -4.14 11.09 -15.90
CA PHE A 75 -2.79 11.17 -16.44
C PHE A 75 -1.81 11.51 -15.31
N PHE A 76 -0.77 10.68 -15.13
CA PHE A 76 0.44 11.06 -14.39
C PHE A 76 1.38 11.81 -15.34
N LEU A 77 1.75 13.04 -15.01
CA LEU A 77 2.82 13.81 -15.64
C LEU A 77 3.98 13.95 -14.63
N PRO A 78 5.24 13.63 -14.99
CA PRO A 78 6.40 14.00 -14.20
C PRO A 78 6.89 15.39 -14.64
N ILE A 79 7.03 16.33 -13.69
CA ILE A 79 7.65 17.63 -13.95
C ILE A 79 9.15 17.51 -13.68
N PHE A 80 9.96 17.64 -14.74
CA PHE A 80 11.38 17.98 -14.64
C PHE A 80 11.55 19.50 -14.51
N VAL A 81 12.52 19.89 -13.68
CA VAL A 81 12.93 21.27 -13.41
C VAL A 81 13.87 21.77 -14.52
N SER A 82 13.63 22.99 -15.04
CA SER A 82 14.73 23.86 -15.51
C SER A 82 14.41 25.35 -15.35
N THR A 83 15.44 26.04 -14.89
CA THR A 83 15.75 27.45 -14.55
C THR A 83 15.09 28.62 -15.32
N GLU A 84 14.86 29.67 -14.51
CA GLU A 84 14.90 31.14 -14.74
C GLU A 84 14.10 31.81 -15.88
N ALA A 85 13.20 32.73 -15.49
CA ALA A 85 13.35 34.17 -15.74
C ALA A 85 12.32 35.01 -14.94
N SER A 86 12.77 36.21 -14.58
CA SER A 86 12.17 37.24 -13.72
C SER A 86 11.07 38.08 -14.39
N MET A 87 10.21 38.75 -13.59
CA MET A 87 9.93 40.22 -13.60
C MET A 87 8.46 40.63 -13.30
N ILE A 88 8.34 41.44 -12.22
CA ILE A 88 7.58 42.69 -12.06
C ILE A 88 6.16 42.71 -11.42
N VAL A 89 6.18 43.44 -10.29
CA VAL A 89 5.21 44.17 -9.46
C VAL A 89 4.00 44.80 -10.16
N GLY A 90 2.85 44.72 -9.49
CA GLY A 90 1.72 45.63 -9.66
C GLY A 90 0.86 45.68 -8.39
N GLY A 91 1.10 46.68 -7.55
CA GLY A 91 0.32 46.94 -6.33
C GLY A 91 -1.02 47.60 -6.62
N GLY A 92 -1.97 47.41 -5.71
CA GLY A 92 -3.25 48.11 -5.69
C GLY A 92 -3.85 48.10 -4.28
N VAL A 93 -3.59 49.17 -3.53
CA VAL A 93 -4.20 49.46 -2.22
C VAL A 93 -5.51 50.20 -2.47
N GLY A 94 -6.63 49.66 -1.98
CA GLY A 94 -7.92 50.33 -1.94
C GLY A 94 -8.22 50.84 -0.54
N ILE A 95 -8.07 52.14 -0.31
CA ILE A 95 -8.49 52.85 0.90
C ILE A 95 -9.96 53.23 0.75
N GLY A 96 -10.82 52.73 1.62
CA GLY A 96 -12.21 53.19 1.77
C GLY A 96 -12.37 53.98 3.08
N VAL A 97 -12.39 55.31 2.98
CA VAL A 97 -12.76 56.22 4.07
C VAL A 97 -14.26 56.45 4.02
N GLY A 98 -14.94 56.26 5.15
CA GLY A 98 -16.33 56.68 5.36
C GLY A 98 -16.58 56.93 6.85
N GLY A 99 -16.44 58.19 7.30
CA GLY A 99 -17.12 58.68 8.50
C GLY A 99 -18.63 58.85 8.21
N GLY A 100 -19.54 58.99 9.16
CA GLY A 100 -19.53 59.11 10.61
C GLY A 100 -20.97 59.41 11.06
N ILE A 101 -21.14 59.68 12.37
CA ILE A 101 -22.36 60.23 13.03
C ILE A 101 -23.47 59.16 13.22
N GLY A 102 -24.00 58.82 14.41
CA GLY A 102 -24.09 59.46 15.71
C GLY A 102 -25.57 59.74 16.04
N SER A 103 -26.20 58.97 16.93
CA SER A 103 -27.26 59.42 17.87
C SER A 103 -27.83 58.30 18.74
N ALA A 104 -28.15 58.69 19.97
CA ALA A 104 -28.62 57.90 21.10
C ALA A 104 -30.15 57.97 21.29
N GLY A 105 -30.65 57.10 22.19
CA GLY A 105 -32.02 57.11 22.75
C GLY A 105 -32.78 55.81 22.40
N GLY A 106 -33.42 55.06 23.28
CA GLY A 106 -33.80 55.24 24.68
C GLY A 106 -35.19 54.61 24.89
N GLY A 107 -35.33 53.69 25.85
CA GLY A 107 -36.58 53.49 26.62
C GLY A 107 -37.58 52.39 26.21
N GLY A 108 -37.98 51.59 27.21
CA GLY A 108 -39.26 50.86 27.34
C GLY A 108 -39.31 49.50 26.64
N GLY A 109 -39.52 48.37 27.29
CA GLY A 109 -40.49 48.09 28.34
C GLY A 109 -41.58 47.17 27.76
N GLY A 110 -41.49 45.87 27.99
CA GLY A 110 -42.46 44.89 27.50
C GLY A 110 -42.13 43.49 27.99
N GLY A 111 -42.78 43.08 29.09
CA GLY A 111 -42.65 41.76 29.68
C GLY A 111 -43.19 40.67 28.76
N GLY A 112 -42.43 39.58 28.67
CA GLY A 112 -42.84 38.33 28.06
C GLY A 112 -42.03 37.22 28.70
N VAL A 113 -42.63 36.55 29.69
CA VAL A 113 -42.10 35.32 30.28
C VAL A 113 -42.25 34.22 29.24
N TRP A 114 -41.13 33.77 28.67
CA TRP A 114 -41.06 32.56 27.85
C TRP A 114 -40.42 31.45 28.68
N ILE A 115 -41.25 30.58 29.25
CA ILE A 115 -40.81 29.25 29.72
C ILE A 115 -40.98 28.31 28.52
N GLY A 116 -39.88 28.11 27.80
CA GLY A 116 -39.77 27.16 26.71
C GLY A 116 -38.34 26.66 26.66
N GLY A 117 -38.09 25.50 27.28
CA GLY A 117 -36.83 24.79 27.21
C GLY A 117 -36.57 24.32 25.78
N GLY A 118 -35.91 25.18 24.99
CA GLY A 118 -35.25 24.78 23.75
C GLY A 118 -33.94 24.11 24.11
N ILE A 119 -33.86 22.81 23.89
CA ILE A 119 -32.58 22.10 23.80
C ILE A 119 -31.92 22.66 22.54
N ASN A 120 -31.00 23.59 22.70
CA ASN A 120 -30.10 23.96 21.61
C ASN A 120 -29.41 22.66 21.15
N PRO A 121 -29.37 22.34 19.84
CA PRO A 121 -28.44 21.36 19.34
C PRO A 121 -27.04 21.77 19.84
N PRO A 122 -26.20 20.84 20.30
CA PRO A 122 -24.88 21.21 20.76
C PRO A 122 -24.18 21.95 19.61
N THR A 123 -23.81 23.19 19.87
CA THR A 123 -22.86 23.92 19.03
C THR A 123 -21.65 23.00 18.79
N PRO A 124 -21.14 22.89 17.55
CA PRO A 124 -19.93 22.12 17.29
C PRO A 124 -18.85 22.73 18.17
N PRO A 125 -18.23 21.95 19.06
CA PRO A 125 -17.50 22.56 20.13
C PRO A 125 -16.23 23.16 19.53
N SER A 126 -16.01 24.44 19.81
CA SER A 126 -14.74 25.15 19.65
C SER A 126 -13.54 24.46 20.32
N SER A 127 -13.75 23.32 20.99
CA SER A 127 -12.75 22.46 21.61
C SER A 127 -11.99 21.56 20.62
N ASN A 128 -12.54 21.24 19.44
CA ASN A 128 -11.90 20.28 18.52
C ASN A 128 -10.62 20.84 17.88
N LEU A 129 -10.66 22.09 17.40
CA LEU A 129 -9.50 22.76 16.81
C LEU A 129 -8.37 22.98 17.82
N ASN A 130 -8.69 23.18 19.10
CA ASN A 130 -7.67 23.32 20.14
C ASN A 130 -6.94 22.00 20.43
N MET A 131 -7.66 20.86 20.39
CA MET A 131 -7.04 19.54 20.50
C MET A 131 -6.16 19.22 19.28
N ILE A 132 -6.63 19.54 18.08
CA ILE A 132 -5.85 19.38 16.83
C ILE A 132 -4.60 20.26 16.88
N TYR A 133 -4.74 21.53 17.26
CA TYR A 133 -3.60 22.43 17.47
C TYR A 133 -2.60 21.82 18.46
N THR A 134 -3.07 21.34 19.61
CA THR A 134 -2.22 20.70 20.62
C THR A 134 -1.51 19.47 20.07
N ALA A 135 -2.20 18.63 19.29
CA ALA A 135 -1.62 17.46 18.65
C ALA A 135 -0.50 17.84 17.66
N LEU A 136 -0.76 18.81 16.78
CA LEU A 136 0.20 19.27 15.78
C LEU A 136 1.42 19.96 16.42
N GLN A 137 1.22 20.75 17.48
CA GLN A 137 2.32 21.36 18.22
C GLN A 137 3.14 20.31 18.99
N THR A 138 2.49 19.30 19.56
CA THR A 138 3.17 18.17 20.20
C THR A 138 4.00 17.41 19.17
N TRP A 139 3.45 17.14 17.98
CA TRP A 139 4.19 16.48 16.92
C TRP A 139 5.35 17.33 16.39
N LYS A 140 5.14 18.64 16.18
CA LYS A 140 6.21 19.58 15.85
C LYS A 140 7.35 19.53 16.87
N SER A 141 7.05 19.41 18.16
CA SER A 141 8.09 19.28 19.20
C SER A 141 8.85 17.95 19.16
N ALA A 142 8.27 16.91 18.57
CA ALA A 142 8.92 15.62 18.35
C ALA A 142 9.73 15.57 17.03
N ILE A 143 9.71 16.64 16.25
CA ILE A 143 10.53 16.81 15.05
C ILE A 143 11.80 17.55 15.43
N ALA A 144 12.93 16.85 15.33
CA ALA A 144 14.24 17.31 15.77
C ALA A 144 14.97 18.15 14.71
N ASP A 145 14.69 17.90 13.41
CA ASP A 145 15.29 18.63 12.31
C ASP A 145 14.27 18.90 11.18
N ASP A 146 14.25 20.13 10.69
CA ASP A 146 13.41 20.64 9.59
C ASP A 146 14.26 21.52 8.65
N PRO A 147 15.07 20.90 7.78
CA PRO A 147 16.05 21.62 6.97
C PRO A 147 15.41 22.54 5.92
N LEU A 148 14.16 22.29 5.55
CA LEU A 148 13.43 23.08 4.56
C LEU A 148 12.50 24.13 5.21
N GLY A 149 12.45 24.19 6.54
CA GLY A 149 11.62 25.12 7.29
C GLY A 149 10.12 24.95 7.01
N VAL A 150 9.66 23.73 6.69
CA VAL A 150 8.25 23.44 6.36
C VAL A 150 7.35 23.77 7.55
N LEU A 151 7.82 23.52 8.76
CA LEU A 151 7.08 23.73 10.00
C LEU A 151 7.14 25.18 10.51
N ASN A 152 7.79 26.10 9.79
CA ASN A 152 7.84 27.52 10.16
C ASN A 152 6.45 28.16 10.19
N SER A 153 5.53 27.70 9.33
CA SER A 153 4.15 28.17 9.32
C SER A 153 3.29 27.57 10.44
N TRP A 154 3.79 26.57 11.17
CA TRP A 154 3.04 25.86 12.22
C TRP A 154 3.05 26.67 13.52
N VAL A 155 2.46 27.87 13.48
CA VAL A 155 2.43 28.83 14.59
C VAL A 155 1.03 29.42 14.70
N GLY A 156 0.53 29.55 15.94
CA GLY A 156 -0.79 30.13 16.22
C GLY A 156 -1.96 29.16 15.96
N PRO A 157 -3.19 29.55 16.31
CA PRO A 157 -4.33 28.63 16.38
C PRO A 157 -4.92 28.24 15.01
N ASN A 158 -4.56 28.95 13.92
CA ASN A 158 -5.09 28.66 12.59
C ASN A 158 -4.34 27.49 11.94
N VAL A 159 -4.66 26.27 12.35
CA VAL A 159 -3.99 25.05 11.86
C VAL A 159 -4.14 24.83 10.34
N CYS A 160 -5.20 25.38 9.73
CA CYS A 160 -5.43 25.23 8.29
C CYS A 160 -4.50 26.11 7.43
N SER A 161 -3.77 27.05 8.02
CA SER A 161 -2.71 27.80 7.32
C SER A 161 -1.34 27.13 7.40
N TYR A 162 -1.24 25.97 8.06
CA TYR A 162 0.02 25.26 8.20
C TYR A 162 0.38 24.59 6.87
N LYS A 163 1.60 24.80 6.38
CA LYS A 163 2.11 24.12 5.19
C LYS A 163 2.05 22.61 5.42
N GLY A 164 1.46 21.91 4.45
CA GLY A 164 1.25 20.47 4.49
C GLY A 164 0.03 20.02 5.30
N VAL A 165 -0.74 20.93 5.90
CA VAL A 165 -2.02 20.63 6.56
C VAL A 165 -3.15 21.12 5.68
N PHE A 166 -4.08 20.23 5.36
CA PHE A 166 -5.23 20.53 4.51
C PHE A 166 -6.51 20.32 5.31
N CYS A 167 -7.40 21.28 5.20
CA CYS A 167 -8.69 21.25 5.88
C CYS A 167 -9.83 21.11 4.89
N SER A 168 -10.91 20.46 5.32
CA SER A 168 -12.18 20.38 4.60
C SER A 168 -13.31 20.96 5.43
N GLU A 169 -14.35 21.42 4.75
CA GLU A 169 -15.62 21.80 5.38
C GLU A 169 -16.43 20.54 5.69
N THR A 170 -16.87 20.40 6.93
CA THR A 170 -17.87 19.41 7.32
C THR A 170 -19.26 19.98 7.09
N ARG A 171 -20.16 19.14 6.62
CA ARG A 171 -21.57 19.50 6.41
C ARG A 171 -22.48 18.66 7.30
N ASP A 172 -23.58 19.25 7.77
CA ASP A 172 -24.62 18.53 8.48
C ASP A 172 -25.41 17.65 7.50
N PHE A 173 -26.35 16.86 8.03
CA PHE A 173 -27.20 15.98 7.22
C PHE A 173 -28.08 16.73 6.20
N ILE A 174 -28.21 18.05 6.32
CA ILE A 174 -29.02 18.92 5.46
C ILE A 174 -28.13 19.71 4.48
N GLY A 175 -26.80 19.57 4.58
CA GLY A 175 -25.81 20.19 3.71
C GLY A 175 -25.26 21.54 4.20
N ASN A 176 -25.61 22.00 5.39
CA ASN A 176 -25.08 23.26 5.94
C ASN A 176 -23.66 23.06 6.48
N PRO A 177 -22.74 24.02 6.29
CA PRO A 177 -21.40 23.95 6.85
C PRO A 177 -21.44 24.00 8.39
N VAL A 178 -20.89 22.95 9.02
CA VAL A 178 -20.85 22.77 10.48
C VAL A 178 -19.52 23.26 11.05
N GLY A 179 -18.45 23.14 10.28
CA GLY A 179 -17.14 23.63 10.68
C GLY A 179 -16.05 23.18 9.72
N THR A 180 -14.82 23.48 10.09
CA THR A 180 -13.62 23.10 9.35
C THR A 180 -12.84 22.08 10.16
N VAL A 181 -12.39 21.01 9.51
CA VAL A 181 -11.60 19.94 10.13
C VAL A 181 -10.34 19.69 9.33
N VAL A 182 -9.29 19.17 9.97
CA VAL A 182 -8.08 18.73 9.25
C VAL A 182 -8.39 17.37 8.61
N SER A 183 -8.40 17.34 7.28
CA SER A 183 -8.76 16.16 6.48
C SER A 183 -7.53 15.46 5.89
N ALA A 184 -6.43 16.17 5.68
CA ALA A 184 -5.20 15.58 5.18
C ALA A 184 -3.96 16.26 5.75
N ILE A 185 -2.90 15.47 5.91
CA ILE A 185 -1.55 15.93 6.13
C ILE A 185 -0.67 15.32 5.05
N ASP A 186 -0.04 16.18 4.26
CA ASP A 186 0.97 15.81 3.27
C ASP A 186 2.26 16.59 3.55
N LEU A 187 3.27 15.86 3.99
CA LEU A 187 4.63 16.35 4.23
C LEU A 187 5.65 15.59 3.38
N ASN A 188 5.25 15.11 2.20
CA ASN A 188 6.12 14.40 1.29
C ASN A 188 7.37 15.25 0.94
N HIS A 189 8.53 14.60 0.91
CA HIS A 189 9.83 15.20 0.56
C HIS A 189 10.27 16.37 1.45
N ALA A 190 9.70 16.50 2.65
CA ALA A 190 10.05 17.57 3.58
C ALA A 190 11.39 17.33 4.31
N ASN A 191 11.97 16.13 4.20
CA ASN A 191 13.24 15.74 4.81
C ASN A 191 13.24 15.96 6.35
N LEU A 192 12.08 15.82 7.00
CA LEU A 192 11.89 16.03 8.44
C LEU A 192 12.48 14.87 9.23
N GLN A 193 13.23 15.13 10.30
CA GLN A 193 13.71 14.11 11.22
C GLN A 193 12.91 14.15 12.53
N GLY A 194 12.34 13.02 12.95
CA GLY A 194 11.57 12.98 14.19
C GLY A 194 10.91 11.63 14.43
N THR A 195 9.84 11.63 15.22
CA THR A 195 8.99 10.46 15.47
C THR A 195 7.51 10.81 15.34
N LEU A 196 6.66 9.79 15.19
CA LEU A 196 5.21 9.95 15.30
C LEU A 196 4.81 9.98 16.78
N VAL A 197 3.89 10.87 17.13
CA VAL A 197 3.38 11.02 18.51
C VAL A 197 1.97 10.43 18.63
N LYS A 198 1.63 9.96 19.83
CA LYS A 198 0.32 9.34 20.07
C LYS A 198 -0.84 10.32 19.88
N GLU A 199 -0.61 11.61 20.14
CA GLU A 199 -1.57 12.70 20.07
C GLU A 199 -2.12 12.93 18.65
N LEU A 200 -1.45 12.41 17.61
CA LEU A 200 -2.00 12.44 16.26
C LEU A 200 -3.35 11.71 16.15
N CYS A 201 -3.69 10.82 17.10
CA CYS A 201 -5.02 10.22 17.21
C CYS A 201 -6.16 11.24 17.38
N PHE A 202 -5.89 12.48 17.81
CA PHE A 202 -6.91 13.50 17.98
C PHE A 202 -7.42 14.05 16.63
N LEU A 203 -6.71 13.77 15.52
CA LEU A 203 -7.15 14.12 14.18
C LEU A 203 -8.13 13.04 13.66
N THR A 204 -9.30 12.92 14.29
CA THR A 204 -10.27 11.83 14.01
C THR A 204 -10.85 11.88 12.59
N GLU A 205 -10.84 13.05 11.96
CA GLU A 205 -11.33 13.30 10.60
C GLU A 205 -10.20 13.23 9.54
N LEU A 206 -8.97 12.86 9.95
CA LEU A 206 -7.85 12.71 9.03
C LEU A 206 -8.09 11.52 8.10
N SER A 207 -8.22 11.81 6.80
CA SER A 207 -8.41 10.82 5.74
C SER A 207 -7.09 10.42 5.11
N ILE A 208 -6.14 11.35 5.01
CA ILE A 208 -4.86 11.15 4.31
C ILE A 208 -3.71 11.55 5.22
N LEU A 209 -2.75 10.64 5.38
CA LEU A 209 -1.46 10.93 6.01
C LEU A 209 -0.33 10.47 5.09
N HIS A 210 0.32 11.42 4.42
CA HIS A 210 1.44 11.16 3.53
C HIS A 210 2.73 11.77 4.08
N LEU A 211 3.71 10.90 4.34
CA LEU A 211 5.00 11.25 4.95
C LEU A 211 6.19 10.72 4.13
N ASN A 212 6.01 10.44 2.84
CA ASN A 212 7.04 9.91 1.95
C ASN A 212 8.33 10.76 2.00
N SER A 213 9.50 10.12 1.94
CA SER A 213 10.80 10.80 1.82
C SER A 213 11.06 11.79 2.96
N ASN A 214 10.93 11.29 4.18
CA ASN A 214 11.34 11.96 5.41
C ASN A 214 12.35 11.08 6.16
N ARG A 215 12.68 11.46 7.39
CA ARG A 215 13.59 10.74 8.28
C ARG A 215 12.89 10.43 9.61
N PHE A 216 11.58 10.14 9.56
CA PHE A 216 10.84 9.70 10.73
C PHE A 216 11.31 8.32 11.15
N SER A 217 11.46 8.12 12.46
CA SER A 217 11.96 6.88 13.05
C SER A 217 11.06 6.38 14.19
N GLY A 218 11.43 5.23 14.76
CA GLY A 218 10.62 4.56 15.78
C GLY A 218 9.52 3.69 15.17
N GLY A 219 8.46 3.44 15.95
CA GLY A 219 7.29 2.65 15.52
C GLY A 219 6.03 3.50 15.40
N VAL A 220 5.01 2.96 14.73
CA VAL A 220 3.70 3.60 14.62
C VAL A 220 2.96 3.53 15.98
N PRO A 221 2.47 4.65 16.54
CA PRO A 221 1.80 4.67 17.83
C PRO A 221 0.56 3.76 17.88
N LEU A 222 0.34 3.09 19.00
CA LEU A 222 -0.84 2.24 19.22
C LEU A 222 -2.17 2.99 19.04
N SER A 223 -2.17 4.30 19.28
CA SER A 223 -3.34 5.17 19.15
C SER A 223 -3.80 5.39 17.71
N PHE A 224 -2.98 5.07 16.70
CA PHE A 224 -3.37 5.19 15.28
C PHE A 224 -4.59 4.33 14.93
N ARG A 225 -4.88 3.28 15.72
CA ARG A 225 -6.13 2.51 15.61
C ARG A 225 -7.41 3.34 15.73
N GLN A 226 -7.32 4.57 16.25
CA GLN A 226 -8.44 5.48 16.48
C GLN A 226 -8.66 6.47 15.32
N LEU A 227 -7.82 6.44 14.29
CA LEU A 227 -7.97 7.28 13.10
C LEU A 227 -9.05 6.69 12.19
N GLU A 228 -10.31 6.73 12.63
CA GLU A 228 -11.43 6.04 11.97
C GLU A 228 -11.66 6.50 10.52
N SER A 229 -11.35 7.76 10.21
CA SER A 229 -11.55 8.33 8.87
C SER A 229 -10.38 8.06 7.92
N LEU A 230 -9.26 7.50 8.40
CA LEU A 230 -8.04 7.36 7.59
C LEU A 230 -8.23 6.30 6.49
N THR A 231 -8.08 6.75 5.25
CA THR A 231 -8.20 5.95 4.02
C THR A 231 -6.85 5.67 3.39
N GLU A 232 -5.91 6.62 3.51
CA GLU A 232 -4.58 6.52 2.92
C GLU A 232 -3.49 6.79 3.96
N LEU A 233 -2.56 5.84 4.08
CA LEU A 233 -1.40 5.95 4.95
C LEU A 233 -0.14 5.64 4.15
N ASP A 234 0.64 6.68 3.88
CA ASP A 234 1.95 6.58 3.24
C ASP A 234 3.05 6.98 4.24
N LEU A 235 3.81 5.99 4.70
CA LEU A 235 4.97 6.12 5.57
C LEU A 235 6.27 5.76 4.85
N SER A 236 6.25 5.71 3.52
CA SER A 236 7.35 5.20 2.72
C SER A 236 8.61 6.06 2.77
N ASN A 237 9.76 5.46 2.47
CA ASN A 237 11.07 6.12 2.43
C ASN A 237 11.35 6.95 3.69
N ASN A 238 11.43 6.24 4.82
CA ASN A 238 11.69 6.78 6.16
C ASN A 238 12.68 5.87 6.92
N HIS A 239 12.81 6.07 8.23
CA HIS A 239 13.63 5.27 9.13
C HIS A 239 12.79 4.53 10.18
N PHE A 240 11.53 4.19 9.86
CA PHE A 240 10.70 3.39 10.76
C PHE A 240 11.30 1.98 10.90
N SER A 241 11.18 1.41 12.11
CA SER A 241 11.81 0.14 12.49
C SER A 241 10.94 -0.65 13.46
N GLY A 242 11.35 -1.90 13.74
CA GLY A 242 10.61 -2.81 14.61
C GLY A 242 9.71 -3.77 13.81
N PRO A 243 8.72 -4.42 14.45
CA PRO A 243 7.81 -5.35 13.77
C PRO A 243 6.80 -4.60 12.87
N PHE A 244 6.02 -5.35 12.09
CA PHE A 244 4.86 -4.79 11.39
C PHE A 244 3.96 -3.99 12.35
N PRO A 245 3.56 -2.75 12.01
CA PRO A 245 2.73 -1.90 12.86
C PRO A 245 1.27 -2.39 12.92
N THR A 246 0.98 -3.33 13.82
CA THR A 246 -0.36 -3.92 13.99
C THR A 246 -1.51 -2.93 14.27
N PRO A 247 -1.33 -1.72 14.84
CA PRO A 247 -2.41 -0.73 14.97
C PRO A 247 -3.11 -0.38 13.65
N ILE A 248 -2.37 -0.42 12.53
CA ILE A 248 -2.88 -0.12 11.19
C ILE A 248 -3.98 -1.11 10.78
N LEU A 249 -3.90 -2.35 11.24
CA LEU A 249 -4.91 -3.39 10.94
C LEU A 249 -6.30 -3.02 11.47
N TYR A 250 -6.34 -2.24 12.56
CA TYR A 250 -7.56 -1.83 13.24
C TYR A 250 -8.16 -0.52 12.72
N ILE A 251 -7.52 0.14 11.75
CA ILE A 251 -8.04 1.36 11.12
C ILE A 251 -9.16 0.97 10.15
N PRO A 252 -10.44 1.25 10.43
CA PRO A 252 -11.56 0.57 9.76
C PRO A 252 -11.64 0.85 8.25
N ASN A 253 -11.38 2.08 7.84
CA ASN A 253 -11.59 2.55 6.47
C ASN A 253 -10.31 2.65 5.63
N LEU A 254 -9.20 2.07 6.10
CA LEU A 254 -7.94 2.11 5.37
C LEU A 254 -8.03 1.30 4.07
N VAL A 255 -7.67 1.93 2.95
CA VAL A 255 -7.69 1.36 1.60
C VAL A 255 -6.29 1.30 1.00
N TYR A 256 -5.44 2.30 1.29
CA TYR A 256 -4.07 2.39 0.78
C TYR A 256 -3.06 2.34 1.92
N LEU A 257 -2.13 1.38 1.86
CA LEU A 257 -1.04 1.24 2.82
C LEU A 257 0.31 1.16 2.11
N ASP A 258 1.15 2.17 2.35
CA ASP A 258 2.53 2.20 1.88
C ASP A 258 3.54 2.32 3.03
N LEU A 259 4.31 1.26 3.25
CA LEU A 259 5.39 1.17 4.24
C LEU A 259 6.76 0.93 3.58
N ARG A 260 6.87 1.06 2.26
CA ARG A 260 8.10 0.68 1.51
C ARG A 260 9.31 1.53 1.90
N PHE A 261 10.51 1.01 1.66
CA PHE A 261 11.78 1.70 1.99
C PHE A 261 11.85 2.14 3.47
N ASN A 262 11.69 1.18 4.36
CA ASN A 262 11.88 1.34 5.81
C ASN A 262 12.72 0.18 6.34
N THR A 263 12.79 0.01 7.66
CA THR A 263 13.51 -1.09 8.31
C THR A 263 12.59 -1.95 9.19
N PHE A 264 11.31 -2.08 8.81
CA PHE A 264 10.38 -3.00 9.46
C PHE A 264 10.86 -4.45 9.28
N SER A 265 10.64 -5.28 10.29
CA SER A 265 11.22 -6.63 10.40
C SER A 265 10.24 -7.64 11.00
N GLY A 266 10.61 -8.92 11.03
CA GLY A 266 9.73 -9.98 11.53
C GLY A 266 8.67 -10.39 10.49
N PRO A 267 7.71 -11.24 10.88
CA PRO A 267 6.65 -11.71 9.99
C PRO A 267 5.57 -10.67 9.73
N ILE A 268 4.91 -10.80 8.57
CA ILE A 268 3.67 -10.08 8.28
C ILE A 268 2.51 -10.83 8.97
N PRO A 269 1.64 -10.11 9.71
CA PRO A 269 0.44 -10.71 10.30
C PRO A 269 -0.56 -11.14 9.21
N PRO A 270 -1.10 -12.38 9.26
CA PRO A 270 -2.13 -12.86 8.31
C PRO A 270 -3.34 -11.92 8.20
N GLU A 271 -3.71 -11.24 9.29
CA GLU A 271 -4.84 -10.31 9.35
C GLU A 271 -4.75 -9.17 8.33
N LEU A 272 -3.53 -8.83 7.87
CA LEU A 272 -3.32 -7.86 6.79
C LEU A 272 -4.10 -8.23 5.53
N PHE A 273 -4.06 -9.50 5.14
CA PHE A 273 -4.68 -9.99 3.90
C PHE A 273 -6.18 -10.27 4.05
N ASN A 274 -6.75 -10.09 5.24
CA ASN A 274 -8.20 -10.07 5.44
C ASN A 274 -8.78 -8.65 5.41
N LYS A 275 -7.92 -7.62 5.38
CA LYS A 275 -8.34 -6.23 5.32
C LYS A 275 -8.73 -5.84 3.91
N LYS A 276 -9.73 -4.97 3.78
CA LYS A 276 -10.19 -4.41 2.50
C LYS A 276 -9.26 -3.31 1.98
N LEU A 277 -7.98 -3.64 1.81
CA LEU A 277 -7.00 -2.78 1.17
C LEU A 277 -7.05 -2.98 -0.34
N ASP A 278 -6.91 -1.90 -1.10
CA ASP A 278 -6.73 -1.94 -2.55
C ASP A 278 -5.25 -2.03 -2.92
N ALA A 279 -4.36 -1.38 -2.16
CA ALA A 279 -2.92 -1.38 -2.43
C ALA A 279 -2.09 -1.61 -1.17
N ILE A 280 -1.14 -2.56 -1.28
CA ILE A 280 -0.25 -2.97 -0.19
C ILE A 280 1.20 -2.90 -0.68
N PHE A 281 1.96 -1.90 -0.20
CA PHE A 281 3.38 -1.74 -0.51
C PHE A 281 4.24 -1.95 0.74
N LEU A 282 4.96 -3.07 0.80
CA LEU A 282 5.85 -3.44 1.90
C LEU A 282 7.29 -3.70 1.44
N ASN A 283 7.60 -3.37 0.18
CA ASN A 283 8.89 -3.66 -0.42
C ASN A 283 10.04 -2.88 0.23
N ASN A 284 11.27 -3.39 0.07
CA ASN A 284 12.49 -2.76 0.59
C ASN A 284 12.41 -2.54 2.12
N ASN A 285 12.15 -3.63 2.83
CA ASN A 285 12.16 -3.73 4.29
C ASN A 285 13.00 -4.93 4.71
N LEU A 286 12.92 -5.33 5.98
CA LEU A 286 13.59 -6.49 6.56
C LEU A 286 12.59 -7.56 7.02
N PHE A 287 11.40 -7.62 6.42
CA PHE A 287 10.40 -8.62 6.77
C PHE A 287 10.92 -10.04 6.49
N THR A 288 10.58 -10.98 7.37
CA THR A 288 11.05 -12.36 7.39
C THR A 288 9.89 -13.34 7.56
N GLY A 289 10.15 -14.64 7.47
CA GLY A 289 9.12 -15.66 7.68
C GLY A 289 8.38 -15.98 6.38
N GLN A 290 7.36 -16.80 6.48
CA GLN A 290 6.59 -17.25 5.31
C GLN A 290 5.53 -16.22 4.92
N LEU A 291 5.17 -16.22 3.64
CA LEU A 291 3.98 -15.52 3.16
C LEU A 291 2.74 -16.19 3.80
N PRO A 292 1.78 -15.42 4.37
CA PRO A 292 0.59 -16.01 4.97
C PRO A 292 -0.28 -16.78 3.97
N ASP A 293 -0.82 -17.93 4.38
CA ASP A 293 -1.66 -18.78 3.53
C ASP A 293 -2.93 -18.09 3.01
N ASN A 294 -3.42 -17.09 3.75
CA ASN A 294 -4.57 -16.29 3.38
C ASN A 294 -4.24 -15.09 2.46
N LEU A 295 -3.05 -15.04 1.85
CA LEU A 295 -2.67 -13.96 0.93
C LEU A 295 -3.69 -13.78 -0.21
N GLY A 296 -4.23 -14.89 -0.74
CA GLY A 296 -5.30 -14.86 -1.76
C GLY A 296 -6.67 -14.38 -1.26
N ASN A 297 -6.83 -14.09 0.03
CA ASN A 297 -8.04 -13.48 0.60
C ASN A 297 -8.04 -11.95 0.47
N SER A 298 -6.93 -11.34 0.07
CA SER A 298 -6.86 -9.91 -0.06
C SER A 298 -7.61 -9.45 -1.32
N PRO A 299 -8.47 -8.43 -1.22
CA PRO A 299 -9.09 -7.81 -2.40
C PRO A 299 -8.16 -6.82 -3.10
N ALA A 300 -6.88 -6.72 -2.69
CA ALA A 300 -5.94 -5.76 -3.22
C ALA A 300 -5.70 -5.96 -4.73
N SER A 301 -5.72 -4.86 -5.48
CA SER A 301 -5.30 -4.82 -6.87
C SER A 301 -3.78 -4.90 -7.01
N VAL A 302 -3.03 -4.43 -6.01
CA VAL A 302 -1.55 -4.44 -6.03
C VAL A 302 -0.99 -4.93 -4.70
N ILE A 303 -0.11 -5.94 -4.76
CA ILE A 303 0.67 -6.43 -3.61
C ILE A 303 2.15 -6.43 -3.97
N ASN A 304 2.93 -5.55 -3.33
CA ASN A 304 4.37 -5.46 -3.52
C ASN A 304 5.13 -5.82 -2.23
N LEU A 305 5.75 -7.00 -2.23
CA LEU A 305 6.56 -7.54 -1.13
C LEU A 305 8.04 -7.69 -1.52
N ALA A 306 8.46 -7.06 -2.61
CA ALA A 306 9.80 -7.16 -3.17
C ALA A 306 10.91 -6.75 -2.19
N ASN A 307 12.14 -7.24 -2.41
CA ASN A 307 13.33 -6.80 -1.66
C ASN A 307 13.15 -6.95 -0.14
N ASN A 308 12.82 -8.17 0.31
CA ASN A 308 12.65 -8.54 1.71
C ASN A 308 13.40 -9.85 1.98
N LYS A 309 13.08 -10.54 3.08
CA LYS A 309 13.67 -11.83 3.47
C LYS A 309 12.60 -12.91 3.66
N PHE A 310 11.52 -12.86 2.87
CA PHE A 310 10.47 -13.88 2.94
C PHE A 310 11.01 -15.25 2.51
N THR A 311 10.65 -16.30 3.25
CA THR A 311 11.06 -17.69 3.04
C THR A 311 9.84 -18.58 2.79
N GLY A 312 10.07 -19.89 2.55
CA GLY A 312 8.99 -20.85 2.31
C GLY A 312 8.42 -20.76 0.89
N THR A 313 7.20 -21.26 0.68
CA THR A 313 6.57 -21.36 -0.63
C THR A 313 5.70 -20.15 -0.94
N ILE A 314 5.32 -19.98 -2.21
CA ILE A 314 4.24 -19.06 -2.60
C ILE A 314 2.91 -19.73 -2.20
N PRO A 315 2.15 -19.19 -1.24
CA PRO A 315 0.86 -19.74 -0.86
C PRO A 315 -0.18 -19.47 -1.94
N PHE A 316 -1.22 -20.29 -1.97
CA PHE A 316 -2.36 -20.09 -2.84
C PHE A 316 -3.67 -20.28 -2.07
N SER A 317 -4.62 -19.37 -2.28
CA SER A 317 -5.99 -19.41 -1.73
C SER A 317 -6.97 -18.90 -2.78
N LEU A 318 -8.20 -19.45 -2.76
CA LEU A 318 -9.23 -19.34 -3.80
C LEU A 318 -10.20 -18.16 -3.63
N SER A 319 -9.86 -17.15 -2.83
CA SER A 319 -10.89 -16.25 -2.28
C SER A 319 -11.21 -15.01 -3.14
N TYR A 320 -10.23 -14.31 -3.71
CA TYR A 320 -10.47 -13.10 -4.51
C TYR A 320 -9.80 -13.14 -5.89
N MET A 321 -10.55 -12.64 -6.88
CA MET A 321 -10.13 -12.44 -8.27
C MET A 321 -10.24 -10.94 -8.55
N GLY A 322 -9.12 -10.30 -8.88
CA GLY A 322 -9.04 -8.85 -9.05
C GLY A 322 -7.65 -8.26 -8.84
N ILE A 323 -6.69 -9.08 -8.38
CA ILE A 323 -5.30 -8.70 -8.29
C ILE A 323 -4.69 -8.49 -9.69
N LYS A 324 -4.08 -7.34 -9.89
CA LYS A 324 -3.46 -6.92 -11.15
C LYS A 324 -1.95 -7.02 -11.11
N GLU A 325 -1.33 -6.78 -9.95
CA GLU A 325 0.12 -6.79 -9.81
C GLU A 325 0.57 -7.53 -8.56
N ILE A 326 1.47 -8.50 -8.75
CA ILE A 326 2.16 -9.23 -7.69
C ILE A 326 3.66 -9.10 -7.92
N LEU A 327 4.34 -8.51 -6.94
CA LEU A 327 5.79 -8.30 -6.95
C LEU A 327 6.42 -8.95 -5.71
N PHE A 328 6.99 -10.14 -5.89
CA PHE A 328 7.69 -10.91 -4.86
C PHE A 328 9.21 -11.02 -5.11
N LEU A 329 9.73 -10.28 -6.10
CA LEU A 329 11.13 -10.33 -6.49
C LEU A 329 12.11 -10.05 -5.35
N ASN A 330 13.30 -10.64 -5.44
CA ASN A 330 14.40 -10.47 -4.49
C ASN A 330 13.98 -10.82 -3.05
N ASN A 331 13.63 -12.09 -2.86
CA ASN A 331 13.31 -12.71 -1.57
C ASN A 331 14.05 -14.06 -1.47
N GLN A 332 13.68 -14.88 -0.49
CA GLN A 332 14.23 -16.23 -0.28
C GLN A 332 13.12 -17.30 -0.46
N LEU A 333 12.16 -17.04 -1.35
CA LEU A 333 11.07 -17.98 -1.63
C LEU A 333 11.60 -19.23 -2.32
N THR A 334 10.99 -20.36 -2.02
CA THR A 334 11.40 -21.72 -2.40
C THR A 334 10.17 -22.54 -2.85
N GLY A 335 10.37 -23.79 -3.24
CA GLY A 335 9.30 -24.64 -3.75
C GLY A 335 8.86 -24.25 -5.16
N CYS A 336 7.70 -24.75 -5.57
CA CYS A 336 7.19 -24.58 -6.93
C CYS A 336 6.27 -23.36 -7.04
N ILE A 337 6.06 -22.88 -8.27
CA ILE A 337 4.95 -21.97 -8.57
C ILE A 337 3.65 -22.79 -8.48
N PRO A 338 2.67 -22.42 -7.65
CA PRO A 338 1.48 -23.24 -7.46
C PRO A 338 0.55 -23.20 -8.68
N GLU A 339 -0.14 -24.30 -8.96
CA GLU A 339 -1.16 -24.39 -10.04
C GLU A 339 -2.30 -23.37 -9.89
N GLY A 340 -2.52 -22.86 -8.68
CA GLY A 340 -3.52 -21.85 -8.45
C GLY A 340 -3.24 -20.49 -9.10
N VAL A 341 -1.99 -20.19 -9.49
CA VAL A 341 -1.63 -18.91 -10.12
C VAL A 341 -2.51 -18.60 -11.33
N GLY A 342 -2.89 -19.60 -12.11
CA GLY A 342 -3.77 -19.42 -13.28
C GLY A 342 -5.16 -18.86 -12.98
N MET A 343 -5.56 -18.78 -11.71
CA MET A 343 -6.85 -18.20 -11.31
C MET A 343 -6.84 -16.67 -11.23
N TRP A 344 -5.67 -16.04 -11.20
CA TRP A 344 -5.55 -14.59 -11.23
C TRP A 344 -5.64 -14.06 -12.67
N THR A 345 -6.81 -14.24 -13.29
CA THR A 345 -7.03 -13.94 -14.72
C THR A 345 -6.87 -12.45 -15.07
N ASP A 346 -7.06 -11.56 -14.10
CA ASP A 346 -6.85 -10.11 -14.22
C ASP A 346 -5.39 -9.67 -13.99
N LEU A 347 -4.50 -10.60 -13.65
CA LEU A 347 -3.10 -10.30 -13.36
C LEU A 347 -2.38 -9.80 -14.61
N GLN A 348 -1.81 -8.60 -14.51
CA GLN A 348 -1.07 -7.90 -15.56
C GLN A 348 0.45 -8.01 -15.34
N VAL A 349 0.89 -8.01 -14.08
CA VAL A 349 2.32 -8.10 -13.72
C VAL A 349 2.53 -9.18 -12.67
N LEU A 350 3.38 -10.15 -13.01
CA LEU A 350 3.90 -11.13 -12.06
C LEU A 350 5.42 -11.09 -12.10
N ASP A 351 6.03 -10.61 -11.02
CA ASP A 351 7.48 -10.66 -10.84
C ASP A 351 7.85 -11.45 -9.59
N VAL A 352 8.39 -12.66 -9.81
CA VAL A 352 8.91 -13.54 -8.76
C VAL A 352 10.41 -13.76 -8.92
N SER A 353 11.08 -12.88 -9.68
CA SER A 353 12.50 -13.02 -10.01
C SER A 353 13.42 -12.94 -8.79
N SER A 354 14.64 -13.43 -8.91
CA SER A 354 15.63 -13.41 -7.82
C SER A 354 15.11 -14.07 -6.53
N ASN A 355 14.69 -15.33 -6.66
CA ASN A 355 14.27 -16.19 -5.56
C ASN A 355 14.97 -17.55 -5.69
N SER A 356 14.48 -18.58 -4.99
CA SER A 356 14.93 -19.97 -5.08
C SER A 356 13.78 -20.91 -5.48
N LEU A 357 12.83 -20.41 -6.28
CA LEU A 357 11.74 -21.21 -6.83
C LEU A 357 12.28 -22.29 -7.77
N MET A 358 11.67 -23.47 -7.78
CA MET A 358 12.17 -24.64 -8.51
C MET A 358 11.06 -25.44 -9.17
N GLY A 359 11.46 -26.40 -10.02
CA GLY A 359 10.55 -27.28 -10.73
C GLY A 359 9.97 -26.66 -11.99
N HIS A 360 8.94 -27.32 -12.54
CA HIS A 360 8.33 -26.96 -13.81
C HIS A 360 7.35 -25.80 -13.66
N LEU A 361 7.17 -25.03 -14.73
CA LEU A 361 6.06 -24.08 -14.80
C LEU A 361 4.72 -24.82 -14.83
N PRO A 362 3.73 -24.40 -14.03
CA PRO A 362 2.41 -25.00 -14.07
C PRO A 362 1.67 -24.57 -15.34
N ASP A 363 0.93 -25.51 -15.94
CA ASP A 363 0.20 -25.28 -17.20
C ASP A 363 -0.91 -24.22 -17.04
N SER A 364 -1.40 -24.05 -15.81
CA SER A 364 -2.38 -23.02 -15.43
C SER A 364 -1.89 -21.59 -15.69
N LEU A 365 -0.59 -21.33 -15.84
CA LEU A 365 -0.08 -20.01 -16.28
C LEU A 365 -0.68 -19.56 -17.61
N SER A 366 -1.09 -20.51 -18.46
CA SER A 366 -1.81 -20.23 -19.72
C SER A 366 -3.14 -19.51 -19.53
N CYS A 367 -3.71 -19.56 -18.33
CA CYS A 367 -4.97 -18.92 -17.97
C CYS A 367 -4.82 -17.45 -17.55
N LEU A 368 -3.59 -16.94 -17.41
CA LEU A 368 -3.33 -15.53 -17.12
C LEU A 368 -3.59 -14.65 -18.36
N SER A 369 -4.87 -14.51 -18.74
CA SER A 369 -5.27 -13.88 -19.99
C SER A 369 -4.88 -12.40 -20.08
N SER A 370 -4.77 -11.69 -18.95
CA SER A 370 -4.43 -10.27 -18.88
C SER A 370 -2.93 -9.98 -18.70
N ILE A 371 -2.07 -11.00 -18.63
CA ILE A 371 -0.66 -10.83 -18.27
C ILE A 371 0.11 -10.07 -19.36
N GLU A 372 0.78 -9.00 -18.94
CA GLU A 372 1.63 -8.17 -19.78
C GLU A 372 3.11 -8.40 -19.45
N VAL A 373 3.45 -8.54 -18.17
CA VAL A 373 4.84 -8.74 -17.71
C VAL A 373 4.92 -9.99 -16.84
N LEU A 374 5.66 -10.98 -17.32
CA LEU A 374 5.97 -12.20 -16.58
C LEU A 374 7.48 -12.33 -16.39
N ASN A 375 7.94 -12.05 -15.18
CA ASN A 375 9.37 -12.11 -14.83
C ASN A 375 9.62 -13.24 -13.82
N LEU A 376 10.26 -14.30 -14.31
CA LEU A 376 10.60 -15.52 -13.59
C LEU A 376 12.12 -15.68 -13.44
N ALA A 377 12.89 -14.66 -13.81
CA ALA A 377 14.34 -14.75 -13.92
C ALA A 377 15.04 -15.02 -12.57
N HIS A 378 16.28 -15.51 -12.62
CA HIS A 378 17.11 -15.74 -11.44
C HIS A 378 16.41 -16.63 -10.38
N ASN A 379 16.01 -17.82 -10.81
CA ASN A 379 15.44 -18.86 -9.97
C ASN A 379 16.12 -20.20 -10.28
N LYS A 380 15.52 -21.30 -9.82
CA LYS A 380 15.94 -22.68 -10.07
C LYS A 380 14.87 -23.46 -10.86
N LEU A 381 14.09 -22.76 -11.68
CA LEU A 381 13.02 -23.36 -12.49
C LEU A 381 13.62 -24.24 -13.59
N SER A 382 12.93 -25.32 -13.93
CA SER A 382 13.43 -26.37 -14.82
C SER A 382 12.34 -26.90 -15.76
N GLY A 383 12.70 -27.87 -16.60
CA GLY A 383 11.83 -28.43 -17.62
C GLY A 383 11.80 -27.58 -18.89
N ASP A 384 10.69 -27.67 -19.63
CA ASP A 384 10.54 -26.99 -20.92
C ASP A 384 9.58 -25.80 -20.82
N LEU A 385 9.95 -24.68 -21.46
CA LEU A 385 9.05 -23.55 -21.63
C LEU A 385 8.02 -23.87 -22.72
N SER A 386 6.79 -24.18 -22.31
CA SER A 386 5.68 -24.58 -23.19
C SER A 386 5.16 -23.42 -24.06
N ASP A 387 4.64 -23.79 -25.24
CA ASP A 387 3.81 -22.97 -26.12
C ASP A 387 2.64 -22.28 -25.40
N LEU A 388 2.08 -22.91 -24.36
CA LEU A 388 1.00 -22.36 -23.57
C LEU A 388 1.35 -21.02 -22.90
N VAL A 389 2.59 -20.87 -22.43
CA VAL A 389 3.08 -19.60 -21.86
C VAL A 389 3.44 -18.63 -23.00
N CYS A 390 4.12 -19.12 -24.03
CA CYS A 390 4.56 -18.28 -25.15
C CYS A 390 3.41 -17.78 -26.05
N SER A 391 2.21 -18.35 -25.94
CA SER A 391 1.02 -17.96 -26.70
C SER A 391 0.11 -16.97 -25.98
N LEU A 392 0.41 -16.63 -24.71
CA LEU A 392 -0.28 -15.57 -23.96
C LEU A 392 -0.38 -14.30 -24.81
N ARG A 393 -1.60 -13.75 -24.91
CA ARG A 393 -1.95 -12.78 -25.95
C ARG A 393 -1.48 -11.36 -25.64
N ASN A 394 -1.55 -10.97 -24.37
CA ASN A 394 -1.26 -9.62 -23.91
C ASN A 394 0.20 -9.43 -23.46
N LEU A 395 1.01 -10.48 -23.56
CA LEU A 395 2.39 -10.47 -23.08
C LEU A 395 3.21 -9.41 -23.83
N LEU A 396 3.83 -8.50 -23.09
CA LEU A 396 4.75 -7.46 -23.55
C LEU A 396 6.19 -7.80 -23.19
N ASN A 397 6.40 -8.47 -22.06
CA ASN A 397 7.72 -8.90 -21.61
C ASN A 397 7.65 -10.25 -20.90
N LEU A 398 8.51 -11.18 -21.31
CA LEU A 398 8.73 -12.47 -20.69
C LEU A 398 10.22 -12.63 -20.38
N SER A 399 10.55 -12.78 -19.10
CA SER A 399 11.92 -13.12 -18.70
C SER A 399 11.94 -14.43 -17.93
N VAL A 400 12.68 -15.39 -18.46
CA VAL A 400 12.98 -16.68 -17.82
C VAL A 400 14.49 -16.84 -17.62
N ALA A 401 15.24 -15.74 -17.73
CA ALA A 401 16.69 -15.74 -17.69
C ALA A 401 17.25 -16.33 -16.39
N ALA A 402 18.47 -16.88 -16.43
CA ALA A 402 19.16 -17.40 -15.25
C ALA A 402 18.35 -18.46 -14.49
N ASN A 403 17.76 -19.43 -15.21
CA ASN A 403 17.10 -20.63 -14.69
C ASN A 403 17.80 -21.89 -15.20
N PHE A 404 17.14 -23.05 -15.17
CA PHE A 404 17.62 -24.35 -15.64
C PHE A 404 16.64 -24.96 -16.66
N PHE A 405 15.96 -24.13 -17.47
CA PHE A 405 15.11 -24.64 -18.55
C PHE A 405 15.96 -25.43 -19.55
N SER A 406 15.51 -26.63 -19.91
CA SER A 406 16.17 -27.56 -20.84
C SER A 406 15.66 -27.43 -22.27
N GLY A 407 14.50 -26.82 -22.44
CA GLY A 407 13.83 -26.72 -23.73
C GLY A 407 12.92 -25.51 -23.82
N ILE A 408 12.65 -25.13 -25.06
CA ILE A 408 11.73 -24.04 -25.39
C ILE A 408 10.90 -24.44 -26.60
N SER A 409 9.59 -24.22 -26.52
CA SER A 409 8.70 -24.46 -27.65
C SER A 409 9.05 -23.59 -28.86
N GLN A 410 8.87 -24.15 -30.06
CA GLN A 410 9.04 -23.41 -31.32
C GLN A 410 8.09 -22.22 -31.42
N ASP A 411 6.93 -22.27 -30.75
CA ASP A 411 5.98 -21.16 -30.72
C ASP A 411 6.52 -19.92 -30.00
N CYS A 412 7.50 -20.07 -29.12
CA CYS A 412 8.17 -18.94 -28.49
C CYS A 412 8.94 -18.08 -29.49
N ASN A 413 9.29 -18.61 -30.68
CA ASN A 413 9.86 -17.80 -31.76
C ASN A 413 8.89 -16.69 -32.21
N LYS A 414 7.57 -16.91 -32.06
CA LYS A 414 6.53 -15.93 -32.42
C LYS A 414 6.51 -14.70 -31.51
N LEU A 415 7.13 -14.77 -30.33
CA LEU A 415 7.24 -13.63 -29.41
C LEU A 415 7.97 -12.45 -30.07
N SER A 416 9.02 -12.74 -30.84
CA SER A 416 9.77 -11.73 -31.59
C SER A 416 8.88 -11.00 -32.62
N PHE A 417 8.07 -11.73 -33.39
CA PHE A 417 7.12 -11.14 -34.35
C PHE A 417 6.01 -10.33 -33.71
N ARG A 418 5.71 -10.59 -32.43
CA ARG A 418 4.74 -9.83 -31.63
C ARG A 418 5.37 -8.66 -30.87
N ASN A 419 6.66 -8.35 -31.10
CA ASN A 419 7.43 -7.33 -30.37
C ASN A 419 7.44 -7.54 -28.84
N VAL A 420 7.37 -8.79 -28.39
CA VAL A 420 7.45 -9.14 -26.98
C VAL A 420 8.92 -9.21 -26.58
N GLY A 421 9.31 -8.47 -25.54
CA GLY A 421 10.63 -8.63 -24.93
C GLY A 421 10.75 -10.05 -24.39
N PHE A 422 11.77 -10.79 -24.83
CA PHE A 422 11.96 -12.17 -24.41
C PHE A 422 13.41 -12.49 -24.07
N ASP A 423 13.68 -12.68 -22.78
CA ASP A 423 15.00 -13.04 -22.27
C ASP A 423 14.98 -14.47 -21.70
N PHE A 424 15.73 -15.35 -22.35
CA PHE A 424 15.94 -16.74 -21.95
C PHE A 424 17.43 -17.07 -21.78
N SER A 425 18.27 -16.05 -21.64
CA SER A 425 19.70 -16.21 -21.40
C SER A 425 19.98 -16.97 -20.09
N LEU A 426 21.17 -17.53 -19.95
CA LEU A 426 21.63 -18.25 -18.77
C LEU A 426 20.69 -19.39 -18.34
N ASN A 427 20.17 -20.15 -19.32
CA ASN A 427 19.46 -21.41 -19.12
C ASN A 427 20.31 -22.61 -19.59
N CYS A 428 19.69 -23.79 -19.72
CA CYS A 428 20.33 -25.04 -20.12
C CYS A 428 19.75 -25.59 -21.43
N ILE A 429 19.46 -24.71 -22.40
CA ILE A 429 18.76 -25.06 -23.63
C ILE A 429 19.78 -25.46 -24.73
N PRO A 430 19.81 -26.73 -25.18
CA PRO A 430 20.78 -27.17 -26.18
C PRO A 430 20.65 -26.40 -27.50
N GLY A 431 21.80 -26.05 -28.10
CA GLY A 431 21.85 -25.39 -29.40
C GLY A 431 21.39 -23.93 -29.44
N LYS A 432 21.22 -23.29 -28.27
CA LYS A 432 20.94 -21.85 -28.16
C LYS A 432 22.16 -21.08 -27.66
N GLU A 433 22.24 -19.80 -28.00
CA GLU A 433 23.31 -18.91 -27.54
C GLU A 433 23.04 -18.37 -26.14
N MET A 434 24.09 -17.83 -25.50
CA MET A 434 24.03 -17.21 -24.17
C MET A 434 23.46 -18.14 -23.08
N GLN A 435 23.71 -19.45 -23.19
CA GLN A 435 23.31 -20.44 -22.19
C GLN A 435 24.40 -20.62 -21.12
N ARG A 436 24.06 -21.25 -20.01
CA ARG A 436 25.03 -21.58 -18.96
C ARG A 436 26.14 -22.47 -19.52
N PRO A 437 27.39 -22.29 -19.07
CA PRO A 437 28.48 -23.19 -19.44
C PRO A 437 28.36 -24.53 -18.70
N GLU A 438 28.89 -25.60 -19.28
CA GLU A 438 29.14 -26.82 -18.51
C GLU A 438 30.18 -26.53 -17.40
N PRO A 439 30.05 -27.12 -16.19
CA PRO A 439 29.12 -28.19 -15.80
C PRO A 439 27.80 -27.71 -15.17
N ASP A 440 27.45 -26.42 -15.23
CA ASP A 440 26.30 -25.86 -14.49
C ASP A 440 24.96 -26.49 -14.91
N CYS A 441 24.87 -27.03 -16.13
CA CYS A 441 23.68 -27.72 -16.65
C CYS A 441 23.67 -29.23 -16.41
N SER A 442 24.74 -29.80 -15.85
CA SER A 442 24.83 -31.23 -15.55
C SER A 442 23.97 -31.65 -14.34
N LEU A 443 23.56 -30.71 -13.49
CA LEU A 443 22.72 -30.95 -12.32
C LEU A 443 21.53 -29.98 -12.31
N VAL A 444 20.37 -30.45 -12.74
CA VAL A 444 19.13 -29.66 -12.73
C VAL A 444 18.52 -29.66 -11.32
N PRO A 445 18.38 -28.51 -10.65
CA PRO A 445 17.74 -28.45 -9.35
C PRO A 445 16.25 -28.80 -9.44
N GLY A 446 15.72 -29.48 -8.42
CA GLY A 446 14.28 -29.77 -8.33
C GLY A 446 13.84 -31.08 -9.02
N ASP A 447 14.77 -31.96 -9.39
CA ASP A 447 14.50 -33.31 -9.92
C ASP A 447 13.90 -34.29 -8.88
N GLY A 448 13.57 -33.79 -7.68
CA GLY A 448 12.83 -34.52 -6.65
C GLY A 448 11.32 -34.45 -6.90
N LEU A 449 10.58 -35.50 -6.50
CA LEU A 449 9.13 -35.67 -6.68
C LEU A 449 8.25 -34.48 -6.22
N SER A 450 8.77 -33.58 -5.37
CA SER A 450 8.00 -32.49 -4.76
C SER A 450 7.52 -31.40 -5.73
N CYS A 451 8.16 -31.22 -6.89
CA CYS A 451 7.73 -30.28 -7.94
C CYS A 451 7.62 -30.95 -9.32
N LEU A 452 7.49 -32.28 -9.36
CA LEU A 452 7.30 -33.00 -10.61
C LEU A 452 5.87 -32.82 -11.11
N ARG A 453 5.76 -32.45 -12.38
CA ARG A 453 4.50 -32.32 -13.11
C ARG A 453 3.89 -33.70 -13.32
N ILE A 454 2.64 -33.89 -12.91
CA ILE A 454 1.80 -34.95 -13.48
C ILE A 454 1.18 -34.36 -14.74
N ILE A 455 1.72 -34.73 -15.91
CA ILE A 455 1.20 -34.27 -17.20
C ILE A 455 -0.26 -34.75 -17.29
N SER A 456 -1.21 -33.83 -17.24
CA SER A 456 -2.62 -34.18 -17.42
C SER A 456 -2.87 -34.42 -18.91
N PRO A 457 -3.47 -35.56 -19.31
CA PRO A 457 -3.76 -35.84 -20.71
C PRO A 457 -4.90 -34.98 -21.29
N LYS A 458 -5.54 -34.14 -20.46
CA LYS A 458 -6.61 -33.23 -20.86
C LYS A 458 -6.09 -31.78 -20.89
N PRO A 459 -6.45 -30.98 -21.90
CA PRO A 459 -6.12 -29.56 -21.93
C PRO A 459 -6.72 -28.87 -20.69
N ILE A 460 -5.97 -27.95 -20.09
CA ILE A 460 -6.45 -27.17 -18.97
C ILE A 460 -7.62 -26.31 -19.43
N VAL A 461 -8.74 -26.46 -18.72
CA VAL A 461 -9.89 -25.58 -18.86
C VAL A 461 -9.65 -24.40 -17.94
N CYS A 462 -9.27 -23.26 -18.51
CA CYS A 462 -9.23 -21.99 -17.79
C CYS A 462 -10.66 -21.64 -17.40
N VAL A 463 -11.03 -21.94 -16.15
CA VAL A 463 -12.37 -21.63 -15.65
C VAL A 463 -12.48 -20.12 -15.50
N GLY A 464 -13.05 -19.46 -16.49
CA GLY A 464 -13.58 -18.11 -16.31
C GLY A 464 -14.83 -18.22 -15.43
N ILE A 465 -14.69 -17.99 -14.12
CA ILE A 465 -15.88 -17.91 -13.25
C ILE A 465 -16.48 -16.52 -13.43
N LEU A 466 -17.33 -16.40 -14.46
CA LEU A 466 -18.45 -15.47 -14.40
C LEU A 466 -19.35 -15.93 -13.26
N GLY A 467 -19.24 -15.26 -12.10
CA GLY A 467 -20.16 -15.29 -10.97
C GLY A 467 -20.89 -16.61 -10.71
N ALA A 468 -20.23 -17.60 -10.10
CA ALA A 468 -20.92 -18.73 -9.49
C ALA A 468 -20.98 -18.54 -7.98
N GLN A 469 -22.14 -18.10 -7.48
CA GLN A 469 -22.52 -18.35 -6.09
C GLN A 469 -22.43 -19.86 -5.86
N LEU A 470 -21.46 -20.28 -5.05
CA LEU A 470 -21.43 -21.63 -4.49
C LEU A 470 -22.59 -21.74 -3.48
N SER A 471 -23.78 -22.08 -3.97
CA SER A 471 -24.85 -22.61 -3.14
C SER A 471 -24.45 -24.01 -2.71
N ALA A 472 -23.95 -24.13 -1.48
CA ALA A 472 -23.85 -25.40 -0.78
C ALA A 472 -25.27 -25.95 -0.58
N ASN A 473 -25.68 -26.90 -1.42
CA ASN A 473 -26.77 -27.82 -1.11
C ASN A 473 -26.18 -29.19 -0.82
N SER A 474 -25.82 -29.39 0.43
CA SER A 474 -25.72 -30.71 1.05
C SER A 474 -27.07 -31.03 1.67
N THR A 475 -27.77 -32.08 1.20
CA THR A 475 -28.56 -33.01 2.04
C THR A 475 -29.08 -34.18 1.21
N PRO A 476 -29.44 -35.32 1.84
CA PRO A 476 -29.27 -35.66 3.26
C PRO A 476 -28.12 -36.66 3.52
#